data_AF-A0A9Q0IPL8-F1
#
_entry.id   AF-A0A9Q0IPL8-F1
#
_cell.length_a   1.000
_cell.length_b   1.000
_cell.length_c   1.000
_cell.angle_alpha   90.00
_cell.angle_beta   90.00
_cell.angle_gamma   90.00
#
_symmetry.space_group_name_H-M   'P 1'
#
loop_
_entity.id
_entity.type
_entity.pdbx_description
1 polymer ?
#
loop_
_entity_poly.entity_id
_entity_poly.type
_entity_poly.pdbx_seq_one_letter_code
_entity_poly.pdbx_strand_id
1 'polypeptide(L)'
;MADLEAVLADVSYLMAMEKSKSTPAARASKKIILPEPSIRSVMQKYLEERDELTFDKVFNQKIGFFFYGLLTVPGLGATPRRARDCSFLLFKDFCMTEIDEAVPQLKFYEEIKEYEKLDSEEERSCRSRQIYDGYIMKELLSCSHPFSKKAVDHVQTHLAKKQVPPTLFQPYIVEICDSLRGKIFLKFIESDKFTRFCQWKNVELNIHLTMNDFSVHRIIGRGGFGEVYGCRKADTGKITGDCPFIVCMTYAFHTPDKLCFILDLMNGGDLHYHLSQHGVFSEKEMRFYAAEIILGLEHMHNRFVVYRDLK
;
A
#
# COMPACT_ATOMS: atom_id res chain seq x y z
N MET A 1 -24.78 -35.09 -9.57
CA MET A 1 -23.47 -34.62 -10.07
C MET A 1 -23.25 -33.13 -9.77
N ALA A 2 -24.20 -32.24 -10.10
CA ALA A 2 -24.09 -30.80 -9.80
C ALA A 2 -23.82 -30.45 -8.32
N ASP A 3 -24.45 -31.15 -7.37
CA ASP A 3 -24.24 -30.90 -5.93
C ASP A 3 -22.82 -31.24 -5.47
N LEU A 4 -22.20 -32.29 -6.04
CA LEU A 4 -20.85 -32.68 -5.63
C LEU A 4 -19.81 -31.70 -6.18
N GLU A 5 -20.00 -31.21 -7.41
CA GLU A 5 -19.12 -30.18 -7.99
C GLU A 5 -19.23 -28.85 -7.24
N ALA A 6 -20.44 -28.44 -6.85
CA ALA A 6 -20.66 -27.25 -6.03
C ALA A 6 -19.99 -27.37 -4.66
N VAL A 7 -20.16 -28.50 -3.97
CA VAL A 7 -19.52 -28.76 -2.66
C VAL A 7 -18.00 -28.78 -2.79
N LEU A 8 -17.45 -29.41 -3.83
CA LEU A 8 -16.00 -29.44 -4.06
C LEU A 8 -15.43 -28.06 -4.38
N ALA A 9 -16.16 -27.24 -5.16
CA ALA A 9 -15.78 -25.85 -5.44
C ALA A 9 -15.79 -25.00 -4.17
N ASP A 10 -16.77 -25.22 -3.29
CA ASP A 10 -16.92 -24.52 -2.03
C ASP A 10 -15.82 -24.87 -1.03
N VAL A 11 -15.52 -26.16 -0.87
CA VAL A 11 -14.41 -26.65 -0.04
C VAL A 11 -13.07 -26.16 -0.58
N SER A 12 -12.85 -26.23 -1.89
CA SER A 12 -11.64 -25.71 -2.54
C SER A 12 -11.45 -24.20 -2.27
N TYR A 13 -12.53 -23.43 -2.36
CA TYR A 13 -12.51 -21.99 -2.07
C TYR A 13 -12.26 -21.70 -0.59
N LEU A 14 -12.92 -22.40 0.33
CA LEU A 14 -12.70 -22.22 1.77
C LEU A 14 -11.27 -22.58 2.18
N MET A 15 -10.73 -23.68 1.64
CA MET A 15 -9.32 -24.06 1.83
C MET A 15 -8.38 -23.01 1.25
N ALA A 16 -8.71 -22.40 0.10
CA ALA A 16 -7.94 -21.30 -0.45
C ALA A 16 -7.97 -20.08 0.49
N MET A 17 -9.14 -19.70 1.01
CA MET A 17 -9.26 -18.60 1.96
C MET A 17 -8.46 -18.84 3.25
N GLU A 18 -8.55 -20.03 3.85
CA GLU A 18 -7.76 -20.37 5.05
C GLU A 18 -6.25 -20.33 4.78
N LYS A 19 -5.80 -20.87 3.64
CA LYS A 19 -4.39 -20.83 3.22
C LYS A 19 -3.87 -19.41 2.97
N SER A 20 -4.74 -18.47 2.57
CA SER A 20 -4.36 -17.06 2.43
C SER A 20 -4.16 -16.34 3.77
N LYS A 21 -4.80 -16.82 4.85
CA LYS A 21 -4.68 -16.27 6.21
C LYS A 21 -3.49 -16.83 6.98
N SER A 22 -3.09 -18.08 6.73
CA SER A 22 -2.10 -18.81 7.54
C SER A 22 -0.70 -18.91 6.93
N THR A 23 -0.48 -18.52 5.67
CA THR A 23 0.83 -18.62 5.03
C THR A 23 1.06 -17.48 4.02
N PRO A 24 2.14 -16.67 4.13
CA PRO A 24 2.47 -15.71 3.09
C PRO A 24 2.94 -16.46 1.84
N ALA A 25 2.25 -16.26 0.71
CA ALA A 25 2.69 -16.46 -0.68
C ALA A 25 3.56 -17.70 -1.04
N ALA A 26 3.58 -18.76 -0.24
CA ALA A 26 4.53 -19.89 -0.39
C ALA A 26 4.23 -20.81 -1.60
N ARG A 27 3.21 -20.50 -2.40
CA ARG A 27 2.87 -21.22 -3.64
C ARG A 27 2.41 -20.27 -4.74
N ALA A 28 3.17 -19.19 -4.98
CA ALA A 28 3.09 -18.57 -6.29
C ALA A 28 3.47 -19.63 -7.34
N SER A 29 2.55 -20.05 -8.20
CA SER A 29 2.78 -21.12 -9.19
C SER A 29 3.77 -20.68 -10.28
N LYS A 30 3.95 -19.36 -10.44
CA LYS A 30 4.94 -18.74 -11.33
C LYS A 30 5.83 -17.82 -10.50
N LYS A 31 7.15 -18.08 -10.49
CA LYS A 31 8.14 -17.20 -9.87
C LYS A 31 8.37 -15.99 -10.77
N ILE A 32 8.35 -14.80 -10.20
CA ILE A 32 8.72 -13.58 -10.94
C ILE A 32 10.22 -13.63 -11.20
N ILE A 33 10.60 -13.48 -12.46
CA ILE A 33 11.99 -13.42 -12.90
C ILE A 33 12.32 -11.95 -13.18
N LEU A 34 13.33 -11.43 -12.48
CA LEU A 34 13.79 -10.07 -12.72
C LEU A 34 14.71 -10.05 -13.95
N PRO A 35 14.61 -9.02 -14.81
CA PRO A 35 15.52 -8.84 -15.94
C PRO A 35 16.96 -8.58 -15.48
N GLU A 36 17.94 -8.80 -16.34
CA GLU A 36 19.35 -8.50 -16.07
C GLU A 36 19.57 -7.01 -15.71
N PRO A 37 20.58 -6.68 -14.87
CA PRO A 37 20.88 -5.30 -14.46
C PRO A 37 21.07 -4.30 -15.61
N SER A 38 21.47 -4.78 -16.80
CA SER A 38 21.62 -3.99 -18.02
C SER A 38 20.35 -3.25 -18.44
N ILE A 39 19.17 -3.72 -18.00
CA ILE A 39 17.88 -3.08 -18.25
C ILE A 39 17.81 -1.63 -17.74
N ARG A 40 18.64 -1.26 -16.75
CA ARG A 40 18.76 0.10 -16.21
C ARG A 40 18.99 1.13 -17.31
N SER A 41 19.84 0.82 -18.29
CA SER A 41 20.18 1.76 -19.38
C SER A 41 18.96 2.20 -20.19
N VAL A 42 18.00 1.29 -20.41
CA VAL A 42 16.76 1.55 -21.14
C VAL A 42 15.72 2.17 -20.21
N MET A 43 15.54 1.61 -19.02
CA MET A 43 14.53 2.05 -18.06
C MET A 43 14.79 3.45 -17.53
N GLN A 44 16.04 3.80 -17.29
CA GLN A 44 16.40 5.13 -16.83
C GLN A 44 16.00 6.20 -17.86
N LYS A 45 16.38 6.01 -19.14
CA LYS A 45 15.97 6.91 -20.22
C LYS A 45 14.44 6.98 -20.36
N TYR A 46 13.76 5.83 -20.31
CA TYR A 46 12.31 5.75 -20.39
C TYR A 46 11.61 6.56 -19.28
N LEU A 47 12.16 6.53 -18.05
CA LEU A 47 11.62 7.27 -16.90
C LEU A 47 11.96 8.76 -16.95
N GLU A 48 13.17 9.11 -17.41
CA GLU A 48 13.59 10.51 -17.63
C GLU A 48 12.71 11.19 -18.69
N GLU A 49 12.44 10.53 -19.82
CA GLU A 49 11.59 11.07 -20.90
C GLU A 49 10.13 11.33 -20.46
N ARG A 50 9.66 10.60 -19.45
CA ARG A 50 8.29 10.76 -18.89
C ARG A 50 8.23 11.63 -17.65
N ASP A 51 9.35 12.25 -17.25
CA ASP A 51 9.47 13.01 -16.00
C ASP A 51 9.09 12.17 -14.75
N GLU A 52 9.30 10.85 -14.81
CA GLU A 52 9.00 9.91 -13.71
C GLU A 52 10.19 9.74 -12.76
N LEU A 53 11.35 10.30 -13.09
CA LEU A 53 12.60 10.21 -12.33
C LEU A 53 12.76 11.37 -11.34
N THR A 54 11.74 11.66 -10.53
CA THR A 54 11.81 12.68 -9.48
C THR A 54 11.74 12.04 -8.09
N PHE A 55 12.31 12.71 -7.08
CA PHE A 55 12.27 12.20 -5.70
C PHE A 55 10.84 11.88 -5.27
N ASP A 56 9.89 12.79 -5.47
CA ASP A 56 8.51 12.56 -5.03
C ASP A 56 7.85 11.38 -5.73
N LYS A 57 8.08 11.22 -7.04
CA LYS A 57 7.49 10.12 -7.82
C LYS A 57 8.12 8.79 -7.48
N VAL A 58 9.44 8.74 -7.28
CA VAL A 58 10.17 7.52 -6.92
C VAL A 58 9.92 7.16 -5.45
N PHE A 59 10.09 8.09 -4.53
CA PHE A 59 9.99 7.86 -3.08
C PHE A 59 8.58 7.48 -2.64
N ASN A 60 7.55 8.14 -3.18
CA ASN A 60 6.15 7.82 -2.88
C ASN A 60 5.58 6.72 -3.79
N GLN A 61 6.38 6.15 -4.70
CA GLN A 61 5.89 5.09 -5.55
C GLN A 61 5.67 3.82 -4.73
N LYS A 62 4.42 3.37 -4.72
CA LYS A 62 4.08 1.99 -4.46
C LYS A 62 4.52 1.13 -5.65
N ILE A 63 5.82 0.98 -5.89
CA ILE A 63 6.27 -0.12 -6.73
C ILE A 63 5.81 -1.39 -6.05
N GLY A 64 5.16 -2.25 -6.84
CA GLY A 64 4.27 -3.29 -6.35
C GLY A 64 4.83 -4.09 -5.19
N PHE A 65 3.90 -4.49 -4.32
CA PHE A 65 3.94 -5.38 -3.15
C PHE A 65 4.79 -6.68 -3.26
N PHE A 66 5.52 -6.86 -4.36
CA PHE A 66 6.36 -7.99 -4.73
C PHE A 66 7.54 -8.26 -3.79
N PHE A 67 7.90 -7.32 -2.92
CA PHE A 67 9.00 -7.49 -1.96
C PHE A 67 8.72 -8.51 -0.84
N TYR A 68 7.44 -8.69 -0.46
CA TYR A 68 7.10 -9.45 0.75
C TYR A 68 7.35 -10.97 0.66
N GLY A 69 7.61 -11.51 -0.54
CA GLY A 69 7.87 -12.94 -0.75
C GLY A 69 9.34 -13.35 -0.86
N LEU A 70 10.29 -12.42 -1.01
CA LEU A 70 11.68 -12.74 -1.40
C LEU A 70 12.76 -12.24 -0.42
N LEU A 71 12.40 -11.43 0.58
CA LEU A 71 13.33 -10.98 1.62
C LEU A 71 12.84 -11.42 3.00
N THR A 72 13.04 -12.71 3.30
CA THR A 72 13.36 -13.09 4.69
C THR A 72 14.75 -12.51 4.99
N VAL A 73 14.80 -11.26 5.43
CA VAL A 73 15.99 -10.73 6.11
C VAL A 73 16.00 -11.36 7.51
N PRO A 74 17.00 -12.19 7.87
CA PRO A 74 17.08 -12.73 9.21
C PRO A 74 17.28 -11.56 10.19
N GLY A 75 16.34 -11.35 11.13
CA GLY A 75 16.49 -10.40 12.23
C GLY A 75 15.48 -9.25 12.28
N LEU A 76 14.64 -9.04 11.27
CA LEU A 76 13.48 -8.13 11.36
C LEU A 76 12.21 -8.96 11.57
N GLY A 77 11.68 -8.93 12.80
CA GLY A 77 10.49 -9.67 13.20
C GLY A 77 9.34 -9.53 12.20
N ALA A 78 8.74 -10.67 11.85
CA ALA A 78 7.61 -10.76 10.93
C ALA A 78 6.37 -10.10 11.55
N THR A 79 6.19 -8.81 11.29
CA THR A 79 4.89 -8.13 11.46
C THR A 79 4.24 -7.99 10.08
N PRO A 80 2.94 -8.32 9.94
CA PRO A 80 2.21 -8.18 8.69
C PRO A 80 1.91 -6.69 8.46
N ARG A 81 2.91 -5.95 7.99
CA ARG A 81 2.73 -4.53 7.70
C ARG A 81 2.18 -4.40 6.28
N ARG A 82 0.98 -3.80 6.18
CA ARG A 82 0.31 -3.42 4.93
C ARG A 82 1.29 -2.76 3.96
N ALA A 83 1.03 -2.92 2.67
CA ALA A 83 1.82 -2.46 1.53
C ALA A 83 2.58 -1.16 1.84
N ARG A 84 3.85 -1.27 2.23
CA ARG A 84 4.76 -0.13 2.29
C ARG A 84 5.41 0.03 0.94
N ASP A 85 5.65 1.28 0.57
CA ASP A 85 6.16 1.71 -0.73
C ASP A 85 7.50 1.00 -1.02
N CYS A 86 7.55 0.06 -1.99
CA CYS A 86 8.78 -0.72 -2.20
C CYS A 86 9.96 0.14 -2.63
N SER A 87 9.68 1.29 -3.26
CA SER A 87 10.70 2.29 -3.59
C SER A 87 11.29 2.94 -2.34
N PHE A 88 10.47 3.26 -1.33
CA PHE A 88 10.95 3.69 -0.02
C PHE A 88 11.80 2.60 0.64
N LEU A 89 11.43 1.32 0.52
CA LEU A 89 12.22 0.22 1.09
C LEU A 89 13.60 0.08 0.43
N LEU A 90 13.68 0.22 -0.90
CA LEU A 90 14.96 0.22 -1.63
C LEU A 90 15.80 1.45 -1.27
N PHE A 91 15.17 2.62 -1.19
CA PHE A 91 15.83 3.86 -0.77
C PHE A 91 16.32 3.77 0.68
N LYS A 92 15.53 3.15 1.57
CA LYS A 92 15.91 2.91 2.96
C LYS A 92 17.08 1.94 3.06
N ASP A 93 17.03 0.85 2.31
CA ASP A 93 18.12 -0.13 2.24
C ASP A 93 19.42 0.54 1.76
N PHE A 94 19.33 1.38 0.72
CA PHE A 94 20.44 2.22 0.26
C PHE A 94 20.99 3.10 1.40
N CYS A 95 20.13 3.85 2.09
CA CYS A 95 20.53 4.73 3.19
C CYS A 95 21.09 4.00 4.42
N MET A 96 20.85 2.70 4.56
CA MET A 96 21.34 1.90 5.69
C MET A 96 22.60 1.11 5.38
N THR A 97 22.84 0.77 4.10
CA THR A 97 23.87 -0.21 3.71
C THR A 97 24.96 0.35 2.81
N GLU A 98 24.67 1.35 1.99
CA GLU A 98 25.57 1.79 0.90
C GLU A 98 26.06 3.23 1.06
N ILE A 99 25.41 4.04 1.90
CA ILE A 99 25.85 5.42 2.13
C ILE A 99 26.81 5.50 3.32
N ASP A 100 27.98 6.11 3.10
CA ASP A 100 29.00 6.33 4.16
C ASP A 100 28.63 7.43 5.15
N GLU A 101 27.49 8.10 4.95
CA GLU A 101 26.96 9.17 5.80
C GLU A 101 25.77 8.65 6.61
N ALA A 102 25.75 8.88 7.92
CA ALA A 102 24.59 8.54 8.73
C ALA A 102 23.36 9.37 8.28
N VAL A 103 22.24 8.70 8.00
CA VAL A 103 20.97 9.34 7.60
C VAL A 103 19.92 9.22 8.72
N PRO A 104 20.09 9.90 9.87
CA PRO A 104 19.14 9.81 10.99
C PRO A 104 17.76 10.35 10.64
N GLN A 105 17.66 11.31 9.71
CA GLN A 105 16.39 11.86 9.23
C GLN A 105 15.43 10.80 8.68
N LEU A 106 15.93 9.69 8.14
CA LEU A 106 15.09 8.62 7.63
C LEU A 106 14.38 7.84 8.75
N LYS A 107 15.08 7.57 9.86
CA LYS A 107 14.47 6.95 11.05
C LYS A 107 13.41 7.88 11.65
N PHE A 108 13.71 9.18 11.69
CA PHE A 108 12.75 10.17 12.17
C PHE A 108 11.49 10.23 11.30
N TYR A 109 11.63 10.19 9.96
CA TYR A 109 10.51 10.09 9.02
C TYR A 109 9.63 8.87 9.30
N GLU A 110 10.22 7.69 9.51
CA GLU A 110 9.45 6.48 9.82
C GLU A 110 8.65 6.63 11.12
N GLU A 111 9.25 7.24 12.15
CA GLU A 111 8.57 7.44 13.42
C GLU A 111 7.38 8.39 13.31
N ILE A 112 7.51 9.43 12.50
CA ILE A 112 6.40 10.33 12.20
C ILE A 112 5.30 9.58 11.42
N LYS A 113 5.67 8.75 10.43
CA LYS A 113 4.68 7.95 9.67
C LYS A 113 3.97 6.90 10.50
N GLU A 114 4.59 6.38 11.54
CA GLU A 114 3.90 5.50 12.49
C GLU A 114 3.03 6.31 13.46
N TYR A 115 3.46 7.51 13.86
CA TYR A 115 2.64 8.44 14.66
C TYR A 115 1.35 8.87 13.94
N GLU A 116 1.42 9.18 12.63
CA GLU A 116 0.26 9.56 11.81
C GLU A 116 -0.84 8.49 11.78
N LYS A 117 -0.49 7.22 12.04
CA LYS A 117 -1.42 6.08 12.01
C LYS A 117 -2.07 5.77 13.35
N LEU A 118 -1.71 6.50 14.41
CA LEU A 118 -2.27 6.28 15.74
C LEU A 118 -3.67 6.88 15.84
N ASP A 119 -4.65 6.04 16.15
CA ASP A 119 -6.06 6.44 16.23
C ASP A 119 -6.37 7.19 17.53
N SER A 120 -5.78 6.78 18.66
CA SER A 120 -6.02 7.36 19.99
C SER A 120 -5.21 8.65 20.23
N GLU A 121 -5.85 9.64 20.86
CA GLU A 121 -5.21 10.89 21.27
C GLU A 121 -4.21 10.66 22.42
N GLU A 122 -4.50 9.73 23.33
CA GLU A 122 -3.62 9.35 24.44
C GLU A 122 -2.32 8.71 23.92
N GLU A 123 -2.44 7.77 22.98
CA GLU A 123 -1.29 7.14 22.33
C GLU A 123 -0.46 8.18 21.56
N ARG A 124 -1.12 9.08 20.83
CA ARG A 124 -0.46 10.21 20.17
C ARG A 124 0.25 11.12 21.18
N SER A 125 -0.34 11.41 22.33
CA SER A 125 0.29 12.27 23.35
C SER A 125 1.56 11.66 23.95
N CYS A 126 1.55 10.34 24.16
CA CYS A 126 2.74 9.62 24.64
C CYS A 126 3.80 9.56 23.54
N ARG A 127 3.40 9.20 22.32
CA ARG A 127 4.33 9.02 21.20
C ARG A 127 4.95 10.33 20.73
N SER A 128 4.19 11.43 20.71
CA SER A 128 4.71 12.75 20.32
C SER A 128 5.82 13.23 21.26
N ARG A 129 5.70 12.97 22.57
CA ARG A 129 6.76 13.28 23.54
C ARG A 129 8.01 12.42 23.34
N GLN A 130 7.83 11.11 23.14
CA GLN A 130 8.96 10.21 22.86
C GLN A 130 9.74 10.63 21.60
N ILE A 131 9.01 11.02 20.55
CA ILE A 131 9.60 11.52 19.29
C ILE A 131 10.33 12.84 19.54
N TYR A 132 9.70 13.77 20.27
CA TYR A 132 10.29 15.05 20.61
C TYR A 132 11.58 14.87 21.42
N ASP A 133 11.58 14.08 22.49
CA ASP A 133 12.74 13.86 23.35
C ASP A 133 13.86 13.08 22.62
N GLY A 134 13.48 12.09 21.80
CA GLY A 134 14.42 11.20 21.12
C GLY A 134 15.14 11.83 19.93
N TYR A 135 14.45 12.66 19.15
CA TYR A 135 14.96 13.22 17.90
C TYR A 135 15.15 14.73 17.98
N ILE A 136 14.13 15.48 18.42
CA ILE A 136 14.13 16.95 18.36
C ILE A 136 15.01 17.54 19.48
N MET A 137 14.78 17.13 20.73
CA MET A 137 15.49 17.63 21.90
C MET A 137 16.98 17.26 21.84
N LYS A 138 17.30 16.05 21.40
CA LYS A 138 18.68 15.56 21.27
C LYS A 138 19.48 16.33 20.21
N GLU A 139 18.86 16.68 19.08
CA GLU A 139 19.50 17.49 18.03
C GLU A 139 19.63 18.97 18.41
N LEU A 140 18.64 19.54 19.11
CA LEU A 140 18.74 20.89 19.67
C LEU A 140 19.93 21.04 20.63
N LEU A 141 20.23 19.97 21.39
CA LEU A 141 21.37 19.94 22.31
C LEU A 141 22.72 19.76 21.60
N SER A 142 22.76 19.11 20.43
CA SER A 142 24.02 18.89 19.70
C SER A 142 24.46 20.09 18.84
N CYS A 143 23.67 21.17 18.79
CA CYS A 143 23.93 22.43 18.07
C CYS A 143 24.18 22.32 16.55
N SER A 144 24.24 21.12 15.98
CA SER A 144 24.02 20.84 14.57
C SER A 144 22.53 21.07 14.29
N HIS A 145 22.12 22.26 13.86
CA HIS A 145 20.71 22.57 13.57
C HIS A 145 20.41 22.30 12.08
N PRO A 146 19.91 21.11 11.67
CA PRO A 146 19.43 20.88 10.31
C PRO A 146 18.01 21.40 10.09
N PHE A 147 17.20 21.52 11.15
CA PHE A 147 15.78 21.90 11.05
C PHE A 147 15.51 23.37 11.36
N SER A 148 14.52 23.95 10.70
CA SER A 148 14.19 25.37 10.82
C SER A 148 13.58 25.69 12.19
N LYS A 149 13.86 26.89 12.70
CA LYS A 149 13.23 27.40 13.94
C LYS A 149 11.70 27.39 13.84
N LYS A 150 11.14 27.61 12.64
CA LYS A 150 9.69 27.57 12.40
C LYS A 150 9.08 26.19 12.67
N ALA A 151 9.74 25.11 12.25
CA ALA A 151 9.27 23.75 12.50
C ALA A 151 9.30 23.40 14.00
N VAL A 152 10.39 23.80 14.68
CA VAL A 152 10.56 23.61 16.13
C VAL A 152 9.46 24.37 16.91
N ASP A 153 9.29 25.66 16.61
CA ASP A 153 8.32 26.51 17.29
C ASP A 153 6.88 25.99 17.08
N HIS A 154 6.58 25.47 15.87
CA HIS A 154 5.28 24.88 15.56
C HIS A 154 4.96 23.68 16.47
N VAL A 155 5.88 22.72 16.57
CA VAL A 155 5.67 21.52 17.39
C VAL A 155 5.66 21.85 18.88
N GLN A 156 6.57 22.71 19.35
CA GLN A 156 6.60 23.13 20.75
C GLN A 156 5.31 23.83 21.18
N THR A 157 4.75 24.69 20.33
CA THR A 157 3.49 25.40 20.63
C THR A 157 2.32 24.43 20.77
N HIS A 158 2.23 23.41 19.91
CA HIS A 158 1.17 22.41 19.96
C HIS A 158 1.33 21.47 21.17
N LEU A 159 2.55 21.05 21.47
CA LEU A 159 2.86 20.25 22.65
C LEU A 159 2.54 21.01 23.96
N ALA A 160 2.86 22.31 24.03
CA ALA A 160 2.53 23.15 25.19
C ALA A 160 1.01 23.28 25.41
N LYS A 161 0.24 23.33 24.31
CA LYS A 161 -1.24 23.36 24.34
C LYS A 161 -1.87 21.98 24.54
N LYS A 162 -1.07 20.92 24.66
CA LYS A 162 -1.51 19.50 24.70
C LYS A 162 -2.35 19.09 23.48
N GLN A 163 -2.18 19.75 22.35
CA GLN A 163 -2.86 19.41 21.10
C GLN A 163 -1.93 18.56 20.24
N VAL A 164 -2.34 17.32 19.96
CA VAL A 164 -1.51 16.35 19.23
C VAL A 164 -2.21 15.82 17.96
N PRO A 165 -2.45 16.70 16.97
CA PRO A 165 -3.06 16.29 15.71
C PRO A 165 -2.14 15.32 14.94
N PRO A 166 -2.66 14.45 14.06
CA PRO A 166 -1.82 13.53 13.28
C PRO A 166 -0.80 14.28 12.41
N THR A 167 -1.11 15.51 12.01
CA THR A 167 -0.26 16.39 11.20
C THR A 167 0.76 17.19 12.01
N LEU A 168 0.93 16.91 13.32
CA LEU A 168 1.81 17.68 14.21
C LEU A 168 3.23 17.85 13.65
N PHE A 169 3.79 16.79 13.08
CA PHE A 169 5.16 16.77 12.58
C PHE A 169 5.26 17.04 11.06
N GLN A 170 4.19 17.50 10.42
CA GLN A 170 4.18 17.78 8.98
C GLN A 170 5.29 18.75 8.52
N PRO A 171 5.63 19.82 9.26
CA PRO A 171 6.76 20.68 8.90
C PRO A 171 8.10 19.94 8.86
N TYR A 172 8.33 18.99 9.79
CA TYR A 172 9.52 18.16 9.79
C TYR A 172 9.54 17.18 8.62
N ILE A 173 8.40 16.62 8.22
CA ILE A 173 8.32 15.76 7.03
C ILE A 173 8.81 16.52 5.79
N VAL A 174 8.36 17.76 5.60
CA VAL A 174 8.77 18.58 4.45
C VAL A 174 10.28 18.81 4.46
N GLU A 175 10.84 19.24 5.59
CA GLU A 175 12.28 19.50 5.72
C GLU A 175 13.14 18.24 5.55
N ILE A 176 12.68 17.10 6.08
CA ILE A 176 13.34 15.80 5.88
C ILE A 176 13.32 15.42 4.39
N CYS A 177 12.16 15.50 3.74
CA CYS A 177 12.01 15.17 2.31
C CYS A 177 12.89 16.09 1.44
N ASP A 178 12.97 17.39 1.75
CA ASP A 178 13.82 18.33 1.02
C ASP A 178 15.31 18.02 1.19
N SER A 179 15.73 17.61 2.39
CA SER A 179 17.10 17.15 2.65
C SER A 179 17.43 15.88 1.86
N LEU A 180 16.49 14.93 1.77
CA LEU A 180 16.65 13.68 1.03
C LEU A 180 16.64 13.88 -0.50
N ARG A 181 15.87 14.85 -1.01
CA ARG A 181 15.71 15.18 -2.44
C ARG A 181 17.02 15.56 -3.14
N GLY A 182 17.99 16.11 -2.40
CA GLY A 182 19.24 16.62 -2.93
C GLY A 182 20.28 15.52 -3.22
N LYS A 183 21.45 15.66 -2.59
CA LYS A 183 22.62 14.79 -2.84
C LYS A 183 22.35 13.31 -2.56
N ILE A 184 21.51 13.01 -1.56
CA ILE A 184 21.21 11.62 -1.16
C ILE A 184 20.43 10.91 -2.27
N PHE A 185 19.43 11.56 -2.84
CA PHE A 185 18.68 11.00 -3.97
C PHE A 185 19.55 10.80 -5.21
N LEU A 186 20.45 11.74 -5.54
CA LEU A 186 21.38 11.56 -6.65
C LEU A 186 22.29 10.34 -6.46
N LYS A 187 22.86 10.16 -5.25
CA LYS A 187 23.65 8.96 -4.93
C LYS A 187 22.80 7.67 -5.01
N PHE A 188 21.52 7.74 -4.67
CA PHE A 188 20.59 6.61 -4.85
C PHE A 188 20.42 6.26 -6.33
N ILE A 189 20.21 7.24 -7.21
CA ILE A 189 20.09 7.01 -8.66
C ILE A 189 21.35 6.37 -9.24
N GLU A 190 22.52 6.68 -8.69
CA GLU A 190 23.79 6.08 -9.11
C GLU A 190 23.94 4.61 -8.65
N SER A 191 23.32 4.24 -7.54
CA SER A 191 23.53 2.95 -6.85
C SER A 191 22.85 1.74 -7.50
N ASP A 192 23.24 0.55 -7.03
CA ASP A 192 22.64 -0.72 -7.46
C ASP A 192 21.21 -0.91 -6.93
N LYS A 193 20.81 -0.19 -5.87
CA LYS A 193 19.42 -0.18 -5.43
C LYS A 193 18.51 0.48 -6.46
N PHE A 194 18.98 1.50 -7.17
CA PHE A 194 18.23 2.07 -8.29
C PHE A 194 18.20 1.13 -9.52
N THR A 195 19.27 0.37 -9.75
CA THR A 195 19.24 -0.74 -10.72
C THR A 195 18.13 -1.73 -10.39
N ARG A 196 17.99 -2.10 -9.11
CA ARG A 196 16.90 -2.98 -8.64
C ARG A 196 15.52 -2.35 -8.81
N PHE A 197 15.38 -1.05 -8.55
CA PHE A 197 14.16 -0.30 -8.82
C PHE A 197 13.78 -0.39 -10.31
N CYS A 198 14.75 -0.17 -11.22
CA CYS A 198 14.53 -0.28 -12.66
C CYS A 198 14.07 -1.69 -13.09
N GLN A 199 14.66 -2.75 -12.50
CA GLN A 199 14.25 -4.13 -12.77
C GLN A 199 12.78 -4.37 -12.39
N TRP A 200 12.36 -3.90 -11.22
CA TRP A 200 10.97 -4.03 -10.76
C TRP A 200 10.01 -3.18 -11.59
N LYS A 201 10.40 -1.94 -11.91
CA LYS A 201 9.59 -1.05 -12.75
C LYS A 201 9.40 -1.64 -14.14
N ASN A 202 10.42 -2.31 -14.69
CA ASN A 202 10.30 -3.01 -15.97
C ASN A 202 9.28 -4.16 -15.90
N VAL A 203 9.31 -4.96 -14.83
CA VAL A 203 8.30 -6.02 -14.61
C VAL A 203 6.90 -5.42 -14.50
N GLU A 204 6.74 -4.32 -13.76
CA GLU A 204 5.46 -3.62 -13.60
C GLU A 204 4.89 -3.09 -14.93
N LEU A 205 5.75 -2.50 -15.77
CA LEU A 205 5.34 -1.95 -17.06
C LEU A 205 5.08 -3.02 -18.13
N ASN A 206 5.71 -4.20 -18.01
CA ASN A 206 5.57 -5.31 -18.94
C ASN A 206 4.59 -6.39 -18.44
N ILE A 207 3.66 -6.04 -17.55
CA ILE A 207 2.60 -6.95 -17.11
C ILE A 207 1.63 -7.19 -18.27
N HIS A 208 1.72 -8.37 -18.87
CA HIS A 208 0.71 -8.89 -19.81
C HIS A 208 -0.08 -9.99 -19.15
N LEU A 209 -1.26 -9.64 -18.63
CA LEU A 209 -2.12 -10.59 -17.93
C LEU A 209 -2.89 -11.47 -18.91
N THR A 210 -2.96 -12.74 -18.55
CA THR A 210 -3.79 -13.75 -19.21
C THR A 210 -4.59 -14.51 -18.16
N MET A 211 -5.59 -15.28 -18.60
CA MET A 211 -6.36 -16.15 -17.70
C MET A 211 -5.48 -17.17 -16.96
N ASN A 212 -4.33 -17.54 -17.52
CA ASN A 212 -3.39 -18.48 -16.91
C ASN A 212 -2.65 -17.91 -15.69
N ASP A 213 -2.74 -16.60 -15.45
CA ASP A 213 -2.13 -15.94 -14.29
C ASP A 213 -3.08 -15.92 -13.09
N PHE A 214 -4.31 -16.41 -13.27
CA PHE A 214 -5.34 -16.47 -12.25
C PHE A 214 -5.84 -17.90 -12.05
N SER A 215 -5.77 -18.37 -10.82
CA SER A 215 -6.52 -19.56 -10.41
C SER A 215 -7.95 -19.12 -10.13
N VAL A 216 -8.83 -19.34 -11.09
CA VAL A 216 -10.27 -19.05 -10.97
C VAL A 216 -10.93 -20.16 -10.15
N HIS A 217 -11.72 -19.76 -9.14
CA HIS A 217 -12.50 -20.65 -8.30
C HIS A 217 -14.00 -20.51 -8.64
N ARG A 218 -14.88 -20.49 -7.64
CA ARG A 218 -16.33 -20.41 -7.82
C ARG A 218 -16.82 -19.05 -8.29
N ILE A 219 -17.99 -19.05 -8.91
CA ILE A 219 -18.78 -17.86 -9.20
C ILE A 219 -19.29 -17.27 -7.88
N ILE A 220 -19.07 -15.99 -7.66
CA ILE A 220 -19.51 -15.22 -6.49
C ILE A 220 -20.64 -14.24 -6.82
N GLY A 221 -20.88 -13.96 -8.10
CA GLY A 221 -21.97 -13.09 -8.55
C GLY A 221 -22.28 -13.27 -10.03
N ARG A 222 -23.50 -12.92 -10.43
CA ARG A 222 -23.96 -12.96 -11.83
C ARG A 222 -24.57 -11.60 -12.18
N GLY A 223 -24.13 -11.01 -13.29
CA GLY A 223 -24.64 -9.74 -13.81
C GLY A 223 -25.12 -9.88 -15.25
N GLY A 224 -25.70 -8.81 -15.80
CA GLY A 224 -26.26 -8.83 -17.16
C GLY A 224 -25.24 -9.04 -18.28
N PHE A 225 -23.95 -8.76 -18.02
CA PHE A 225 -22.87 -8.86 -19.01
C PHE A 225 -21.84 -9.96 -18.70
N GLY A 226 -22.05 -10.76 -17.65
CA GLY A 226 -21.10 -11.81 -17.29
C GLY A 226 -21.20 -12.26 -15.84
N GLU A 227 -20.20 -13.04 -15.45
CA GLU A 227 -20.12 -13.68 -14.14
C GLU A 227 -18.89 -13.14 -13.39
N VAL A 228 -19.03 -13.00 -12.07
CA VAL A 228 -17.95 -12.60 -11.17
C VAL A 228 -17.42 -13.85 -10.50
N TYR A 229 -16.11 -14.06 -10.54
CA TYR A 229 -15.46 -15.24 -9.97
C TYR A 229 -14.55 -14.85 -8.81
N GLY A 230 -14.53 -15.68 -7.76
CA GLY A 230 -13.45 -15.64 -6.79
C GLY A 230 -12.17 -16.16 -7.46
N CYS A 231 -11.11 -15.37 -7.49
CA CYS A 231 -9.84 -15.78 -8.10
C CYS A 231 -8.65 -15.51 -7.18
N ARG A 232 -7.58 -16.28 -7.37
CA ARG A 232 -6.28 -16.04 -6.74
C ARG A 232 -5.27 -15.73 -7.83
N LYS A 233 -4.60 -14.58 -7.72
CA LYS A 233 -3.47 -14.27 -8.58
C LYS A 233 -2.30 -15.21 -8.28
N ALA A 234 -1.78 -15.86 -9.32
CA ALA A 234 -0.80 -16.94 -9.20
C ALA A 234 0.59 -16.47 -8.74
N ASP A 235 0.88 -15.16 -8.72
CA ASP A 235 2.18 -14.60 -8.36
C ASP A 235 2.22 -13.94 -6.97
N THR A 236 1.13 -13.30 -6.51
CA THR A 236 1.12 -12.52 -5.26
C THR A 236 0.12 -12.99 -4.21
N GLY A 237 -0.87 -13.81 -4.59
CA GLY A 237 -1.83 -14.40 -3.65
C GLY A 237 -2.66 -13.42 -2.81
N LYS A 238 -2.77 -12.14 -3.19
CA LYS A 238 -3.35 -11.07 -2.36
C LYS A 238 -4.54 -10.35 -3.01
N ILE A 239 -5.40 -9.79 -2.13
CA ILE A 239 -6.57 -8.92 -2.38
C ILE A 239 -6.20 -7.47 -2.04
N THR A 240 -6.63 -6.51 -2.85
CA THR A 240 -6.20 -5.10 -2.89
C THR A 240 -7.16 -4.12 -2.19
N GLY A 241 -6.85 -2.81 -2.23
CA GLY A 241 -7.73 -1.71 -1.82
C GLY A 241 -6.99 -0.57 -1.10
N ASP A 242 -6.92 0.62 -1.72
CA ASP A 242 -6.46 1.89 -1.10
C ASP A 242 -7.63 2.70 -0.50
N CYS A 243 -8.89 2.36 -0.84
CA CYS A 243 -10.09 2.79 -0.14
C CYS A 243 -10.79 1.54 0.43
N PRO A 244 -11.06 1.45 1.75
CA PRO A 244 -11.66 0.26 2.35
C PRO A 244 -13.16 0.10 2.03
N PHE A 245 -13.82 1.13 1.47
CA PHE A 245 -15.28 1.17 1.26
C PHE A 245 -15.69 1.17 -0.22
N ILE A 246 -14.73 1.09 -1.14
CA ILE A 246 -14.99 0.98 -2.58
C ILE A 246 -14.23 -0.24 -3.08
N VAL A 247 -14.93 -1.11 -3.82
CA VAL A 247 -14.29 -2.18 -4.57
C VAL A 247 -13.43 -1.57 -5.67
N CYS A 248 -12.12 -1.52 -5.44
CA CYS A 248 -11.17 -0.91 -6.35
C CYS A 248 -10.71 -1.92 -7.39
N MET A 249 -10.37 -1.40 -8.58
CA MET A 249 -9.77 -2.19 -9.64
C MET A 249 -8.24 -2.16 -9.53
N THR A 250 -7.65 -3.34 -9.63
CA THR A 250 -6.18 -3.50 -9.63
C THR A 250 -5.64 -3.77 -11.02
N TYR A 251 -6.36 -4.56 -11.82
CA TYR A 251 -5.97 -4.84 -13.20
C TYR A 251 -7.20 -4.88 -14.11
N ALA A 252 -6.99 -4.51 -15.37
CA ALA A 252 -7.92 -4.75 -16.46
C ALA A 252 -7.17 -5.42 -17.61
N PHE A 253 -7.74 -6.49 -18.14
CA PHE A 253 -7.22 -7.16 -19.34
C PHE A 253 -8.39 -7.75 -20.14
N HIS A 254 -8.13 -8.23 -21.34
CA HIS A 254 -9.15 -8.86 -22.16
C HIS A 254 -8.63 -10.17 -22.76
N THR A 255 -9.56 -11.09 -23.02
CA THR A 255 -9.36 -12.24 -23.90
C THR A 255 -10.01 -11.93 -25.26
N PRO A 256 -9.93 -12.81 -26.26
CA PRO A 256 -10.64 -12.60 -27.53
C PRO A 256 -12.15 -12.41 -27.38
N ASP A 257 -12.73 -12.93 -26.30
CA ASP A 257 -14.17 -13.02 -26.05
C ASP A 257 -14.67 -12.30 -24.79
N LYS A 258 -13.78 -11.89 -23.87
CA LYS A 258 -14.16 -11.33 -22.56
C LYS A 258 -13.34 -10.12 -22.15
N LEU A 259 -13.98 -9.20 -21.44
CA LEU A 259 -13.31 -8.16 -20.65
C LEU A 259 -13.21 -8.65 -19.20
N CYS A 260 -12.00 -8.61 -18.65
CA CYS A 260 -11.69 -9.12 -17.32
C CYS A 260 -11.21 -7.99 -16.42
N PHE A 261 -11.96 -7.72 -15.35
CA PHE A 261 -11.59 -6.77 -14.30
C PHE A 261 -11.20 -7.51 -13.04
N ILE A 262 -10.01 -7.22 -12.51
CA ILE A 262 -9.53 -7.75 -11.22
C ILE A 262 -9.85 -6.73 -10.15
N LEU A 263 -10.76 -7.09 -9.27
CA LEU A 263 -11.36 -6.23 -8.25
C LEU A 263 -11.08 -6.75 -6.83
N ASP A 264 -11.32 -5.92 -5.84
CA ASP A 264 -11.28 -6.34 -4.43
C ASP A 264 -12.34 -7.42 -4.15
N LEU A 265 -11.94 -8.46 -3.41
CA LEU A 265 -12.78 -9.63 -3.17
C LEU A 265 -13.81 -9.33 -2.07
N MET A 266 -15.08 -9.31 -2.44
CA MET A 266 -16.22 -9.25 -1.53
C MET A 266 -16.93 -10.60 -1.53
N ASN A 267 -16.78 -11.38 -0.45
CA ASN A 267 -17.36 -12.71 -0.32
C ASN A 267 -18.64 -12.75 0.52
N GLY A 268 -19.07 -11.61 1.06
CA GLY A 268 -20.23 -11.50 1.94
C GLY A 268 -21.58 -11.50 1.21
N GLY A 269 -21.60 -11.44 -0.12
CA GLY A 269 -22.82 -11.16 -0.88
C GLY A 269 -23.21 -9.68 -0.85
N ASP A 270 -24.32 -9.34 -1.49
CA ASP A 270 -24.87 -7.98 -1.54
C ASP A 270 -25.93 -7.72 -0.46
N LEU A 271 -26.21 -6.44 -0.18
CA LEU A 271 -27.19 -6.04 0.82
C LEU A 271 -28.63 -6.42 0.43
N HIS A 272 -28.94 -6.60 -0.86
CA HIS A 272 -30.26 -7.03 -1.29
C HIS A 272 -30.55 -8.46 -0.82
N TYR A 273 -29.57 -9.36 -0.97
CA TYR A 273 -29.63 -10.71 -0.42
C TYR A 273 -29.85 -10.69 1.10
N HIS A 274 -29.03 -9.93 1.84
CA HIS A 274 -29.16 -9.87 3.30
C HIS A 274 -30.49 -9.26 3.75
N LEU A 275 -31.00 -8.23 3.07
CA LEU A 275 -32.31 -7.64 3.35
C LEU A 275 -33.44 -8.65 3.12
N SER A 276 -33.33 -9.50 2.08
CA SER A 276 -34.32 -10.53 1.79
C SER A 276 -34.35 -11.67 2.82
N GLN A 277 -33.19 -12.04 3.37
CA GLN A 277 -33.05 -13.15 4.32
C GLN A 277 -33.27 -12.72 5.78
N HIS A 278 -32.67 -11.59 6.17
CA HIS A 278 -32.70 -11.06 7.53
C HIS A 278 -33.97 -10.25 7.82
N GLY A 279 -34.60 -9.69 6.78
CA GLY A 279 -35.65 -8.68 6.92
C GLY A 279 -35.07 -7.29 7.18
N VAL A 280 -35.92 -6.35 7.60
CA VAL A 280 -35.52 -4.96 7.82
C VAL A 280 -34.46 -4.84 8.92
N PHE A 281 -33.45 -4.01 8.68
CA PHE A 281 -32.38 -3.74 9.65
C PHE A 281 -32.85 -2.75 10.73
N SER A 282 -32.33 -2.92 11.93
CA SER A 282 -32.47 -1.93 13.01
C SER A 282 -31.71 -0.65 12.67
N GLU A 283 -32.06 0.46 13.34
CA GLU A 283 -31.37 1.74 13.13
C GLU A 283 -29.87 1.64 13.41
N LYS A 284 -29.47 0.83 14.40
CA LYS A 284 -28.05 0.64 14.74
C LYS A 284 -27.27 -0.05 13.62
N GLU A 285 -27.86 -1.07 13.01
CA GLU A 285 -27.27 -1.80 11.87
C GLU A 285 -27.25 -0.92 10.62
N MET A 286 -28.34 -0.22 10.32
CA MET A 286 -28.38 0.70 9.19
C MET A 286 -27.38 1.85 9.36
N ARG A 287 -27.20 2.38 10.58
CA ARG A 287 -26.19 3.41 10.86
C ARG A 287 -24.78 2.92 10.54
N PHE A 288 -24.48 1.66 10.82
CA PHE A 288 -23.19 1.07 10.48
C PHE A 288 -22.96 1.05 8.96
N TYR A 289 -23.90 0.49 8.19
CA TYR A 289 -23.78 0.45 6.73
C TYR A 289 -23.77 1.84 6.11
N ALA A 290 -24.64 2.75 6.59
CA ALA A 290 -24.69 4.12 6.12
C ALA A 290 -23.36 4.85 6.35
N ALA A 291 -22.71 4.66 7.50
CA ALA A 291 -21.41 5.27 7.79
C ALA A 291 -20.34 4.82 6.79
N GLU A 292 -20.26 3.51 6.49
CA GLU A 292 -19.31 2.98 5.51
C GLU A 292 -19.60 3.48 4.08
N ILE A 293 -20.88 3.49 3.68
CA ILE A 293 -21.31 4.01 2.37
C ILE A 293 -20.96 5.50 2.22
N ILE A 294 -21.19 6.31 3.26
CA ILE A 294 -20.87 7.74 3.24
C ILE A 294 -19.38 7.96 3.03
N LEU A 295 -18.50 7.19 3.70
CA LEU A 295 -17.05 7.29 3.51
C LEU A 295 -16.63 6.86 2.09
N GLY A 296 -17.30 5.86 1.51
CA GLY A 296 -17.13 5.50 0.11
C GLY A 296 -17.53 6.63 -0.85
N LEU A 297 -18.69 7.25 -0.63
CA LEU A 297 -19.16 8.38 -1.45
C LEU A 297 -18.26 9.60 -1.30
N GLU A 298 -17.81 9.93 -0.09
CA GLU A 298 -16.85 11.00 0.17
C GLU A 298 -15.57 10.78 -0.67
N HIS A 299 -15.05 9.55 -0.70
CA HIS A 299 -13.87 9.23 -1.49
C HIS A 299 -14.07 9.45 -3.00
N MET A 300 -15.25 9.12 -3.54
CA MET A 300 -15.61 9.37 -4.95
C MET A 300 -15.79 10.87 -5.24
N HIS A 301 -16.52 11.59 -4.37
CA HIS A 301 -16.79 13.01 -4.52
C HIS A 301 -15.51 13.87 -4.41
N ASN A 302 -14.57 13.49 -3.54
CA ASN A 302 -13.23 14.11 -3.46
C ASN A 302 -12.41 13.95 -4.76
N ARG A 303 -12.82 13.04 -5.66
CA ARG A 303 -12.25 12.82 -6.99
C ARG A 303 -13.19 13.29 -8.12
N PHE A 304 -14.21 14.07 -7.79
CA PHE A 304 -15.20 14.59 -8.74
C PHE A 304 -15.98 13.51 -9.50
N VAL A 305 -16.17 12.33 -8.89
CA VAL A 305 -16.95 11.21 -9.45
C VAL A 305 -18.29 11.09 -8.75
N VAL A 306 -19.39 11.05 -9.51
CA VAL A 306 -20.75 10.83 -8.99
C VAL A 306 -21.18 9.40 -9.28
N TYR A 307 -21.51 8.61 -8.24
CA TYR A 307 -21.83 7.19 -8.37
C TYR A 307 -23.14 6.89 -9.14
N ARG A 308 -24.19 7.68 -8.89
CA ARG A 308 -25.51 7.65 -9.56
C ARG A 308 -26.37 6.38 -9.45
N ASP A 309 -25.83 5.25 -9.00
CA ASP A 309 -26.58 3.97 -8.88
C ASP A 309 -26.48 3.36 -7.46
N LEU A 310 -26.60 4.20 -6.42
CA LEU A 310 -26.64 3.73 -5.03
C LEU A 310 -27.99 3.07 -4.73
N LYS A 311 -27.96 1.78 -4.39
CA LYS A 311 -29.14 0.95 -4.10
C LYS A 311 -28.81 -0.20 -3.14
#